data_AF-A0A9D9G1V7-F1
#
_entry.id   AF-A0A9D9G1V7-F1
#
_cell.length_a   1.000
_cell.length_b   1.000
_cell.length_c   1.000
_cell.angle_alpha   90.00
_cell.angle_beta   90.00
_cell.angle_gamma   90.00
#
_symmetry.space_group_name_H-M   'P 1'
#
loop_
_entity.id
_entity.type
_entity.pdbx_description
1 polymer ?
#
loop_
_entity_poly.entity_id
_entity_poly.type
_entity_poly.pdbx_seq_one_letter_code
_entity_poly.pdbx_strand_id
1 'polypeptide(L)'
;MSKLPATYDALVEAAEQLALYEKLIEQINKDFLLANIDLDFDSNILPSSLKYLLHEVVYNLIQEKFAEYLNLLYIVDVSEAKIKALDGSDTLKLSEQVTFLILQREWQKVWFKQHFRD
;
A
#
# COMPACT_ATOMS: atom_id res chain seq x y z
N MET A 1 -19.72 -6.42 7.04
CA MET A 1 -18.43 -5.81 6.69
C MET A 1 -17.54 -6.92 6.16
N SER A 2 -17.15 -6.89 4.88
CA SER A 2 -16.18 -7.85 4.36
C SER A 2 -14.90 -7.75 5.20
N LYS A 3 -14.40 -8.89 5.68
CA LYS A 3 -13.17 -8.95 6.46
C LYS A 3 -12.03 -8.52 5.52
N LEU A 4 -11.29 -7.48 5.89
CA LEU A 4 -10.13 -7.02 5.12
C LEU A 4 -9.08 -8.14 5.05
N PRO A 5 -8.32 -8.25 3.93
CA PRO A 5 -7.22 -9.19 3.84
C PRO A 5 -6.23 -8.99 5.00
N ALA A 6 -5.81 -10.09 5.61
CA ALA A 6 -4.91 -10.08 6.78
C ALA A 6 -3.44 -10.24 6.41
N THR A 7 -3.14 -10.65 5.18
CA THR A 7 -1.79 -10.86 4.65
C THR A 7 -1.68 -10.33 3.22
N TYR A 8 -0.44 -10.15 2.75
CA TYR A 8 -0.15 -9.77 1.37
C TYR A 8 -0.76 -10.78 0.38
N ASP A 9 -0.53 -12.07 0.59
CA ASP A 9 -0.99 -13.13 -0.32
C ASP A 9 -2.53 -13.16 -0.41
N ALA A 10 -3.23 -13.02 0.72
CA ALA A 10 -4.69 -12.96 0.74
C ALA A 10 -5.24 -11.70 0.04
N LEU A 11 -4.47 -10.60 0.05
CA LEU A 11 -4.85 -9.37 -0.65
C LEU A 11 -4.71 -9.54 -2.16
N VAL A 12 -3.57 -10.08 -2.61
CA VAL A 12 -3.33 -10.37 -4.03
C VAL A 12 -4.33 -11.38 -4.55
N GLU A 13 -4.57 -12.47 -3.83
CA GLU A 13 -5.56 -13.48 -4.21
C GLU A 13 -6.95 -12.84 -4.38
N ALA A 14 -7.37 -11.98 -3.45
CA ALA A 14 -8.65 -11.28 -3.57
C ALA A 14 -8.69 -10.31 -4.75
N ALA A 15 -7.60 -9.60 -5.02
CA ALA A 15 -7.50 -8.69 -6.15
C ALA A 15 -7.53 -9.42 -7.49
N GLU A 16 -6.85 -10.56 -7.61
CA GLU A 16 -6.84 -11.39 -8.82
C GLU A 16 -8.20 -12.06 -9.04
N GLN A 17 -8.80 -12.67 -8.02
CA GLN A 17 -10.12 -13.32 -8.10
C GLN A 17 -11.23 -12.36 -8.55
N LEU A 18 -11.11 -11.08 -8.19
CA LEU A 18 -12.06 -10.04 -8.58
C LEU A 18 -11.67 -9.30 -9.87
N ALA A 19 -10.56 -9.67 -10.52
CA ALA A 19 -9.99 -8.97 -11.68
C ALA A 19 -9.75 -7.46 -11.40
N LEU A 20 -9.25 -7.15 -10.20
CA LEU A 20 -8.97 -5.81 -9.70
C LEU A 20 -7.48 -5.54 -9.46
N TYR A 21 -6.59 -6.49 -9.77
CA TYR A 21 -5.15 -6.31 -9.55
C TYR A 21 -4.59 -5.11 -10.31
N GLU A 22 -4.88 -4.97 -11.60
CA GLU A 22 -4.47 -3.80 -12.38
C GLU A 22 -4.98 -2.48 -11.76
N LYS A 23 -6.25 -2.44 -11.34
CA LYS A 23 -6.81 -1.26 -10.65
C LYS A 23 -6.13 -0.96 -9.31
N LEU A 24 -5.64 -1.99 -8.61
CA LEU A 24 -4.83 -1.83 -7.41
C LEU A 24 -3.49 -1.16 -7.75
N ILE A 25 -2.82 -1.59 -8.83
CA ILE A 25 -1.57 -0.96 -9.28
C ILE A 25 -1.80 0.49 -9.69
N GLU A 26 -2.82 0.78 -10.49
CA GLU A 26 -3.18 2.15 -10.88
C GLU A 26 -3.43 3.05 -9.66
N GLN A 27 -4.12 2.51 -8.66
CA GLN A 27 -4.46 3.22 -7.44
C GLN A 27 -3.22 3.48 -6.57
N ILE A 28 -2.27 2.54 -6.50
CA ILE A 28 -0.95 2.72 -5.88
C ILE A 28 -0.16 3.82 -6.60
N ASN A 29 0.05 3.71 -7.92
CA ASN A 29 0.82 4.70 -8.69
C ASN A 29 0.24 6.11 -8.53
N LYS A 30 -1.10 6.23 -8.59
CA LYS A 30 -1.79 7.50 -8.40
C LYS A 30 -1.48 8.14 -7.05
N ASP A 31 -1.63 7.39 -5.96
CA ASP A 31 -1.51 7.95 -4.62
C ASP A 31 -0.05 8.22 -4.24
N PHE A 32 0.89 7.42 -4.74
CA PHE A 32 2.33 7.70 -4.63
C PHE A 32 2.74 8.95 -5.40
N LEU A 33 2.23 9.14 -6.62
CA LEU A 33 2.47 10.35 -7.40
C LEU A 33 1.90 11.60 -6.70
N LEU A 34 0.69 11.51 -6.13
CA LEU A 34 0.12 12.58 -5.31
C LEU A 34 0.98 12.90 -4.08
N ALA A 35 1.66 11.89 -3.54
CA ALA A 35 2.60 12.06 -2.44
C ALA A 35 3.97 12.62 -2.86
N ASN A 36 4.13 12.96 -4.15
CA ASN A 36 5.37 13.43 -4.76
C ASN A 36 6.49 12.37 -4.71
N ILE A 37 6.12 11.09 -4.78
CA ILE A 37 7.03 9.96 -4.88
C ILE A 37 7.00 9.48 -6.34
N ASP A 38 8.16 9.56 -6.99
CA ASP A 38 8.34 9.11 -8.38
C ASP A 38 8.37 7.58 -8.43
N LEU A 39 7.18 6.99 -8.47
CA LEU A 39 6.91 5.57 -8.51
C LEU A 39 5.85 5.30 -9.58
N ASP A 40 6.20 4.45 -10.55
CA ASP A 40 5.28 4.04 -11.61
C ASP A 40 5.50 2.56 -11.94
N PHE A 41 4.64 1.70 -11.39
CA PHE A 41 4.66 0.27 -11.70
C PHE A 41 3.89 -0.02 -12.99
N ASP A 42 4.40 -0.95 -13.80
CA ASP A 42 3.63 -1.57 -14.89
C ASP A 42 2.38 -2.25 -14.30
N SER A 43 1.22 -2.12 -14.96
CA SER A 43 -0.03 -2.71 -14.47
C SER A 43 0.02 -4.24 -14.37
N ASN A 44 0.96 -4.88 -15.06
CA ASN A 44 1.20 -6.33 -15.04
C ASN A 44 2.40 -6.74 -14.18
N ILE A 45 2.89 -5.85 -13.29
CA ILE A 45 3.95 -6.18 -12.34
C ILE A 45 3.62 -7.47 -11.58
N LEU A 46 4.60 -8.35 -11.42
CA LEU A 46 4.40 -9.58 -10.65
C LEU A 46 4.12 -9.25 -9.18
N PRO A 47 3.19 -9.96 -8.52
CA PRO A 47 2.92 -9.74 -7.09
C PRO A 47 4.16 -9.85 -6.21
N SER A 48 5.11 -10.75 -6.49
CA SER A 48 6.36 -10.82 -5.75
C SER A 48 7.23 -9.57 -5.93
N SER A 49 7.32 -9.06 -7.16
CA SER A 49 8.05 -7.82 -7.49
C SER A 49 7.41 -6.59 -6.84
N LEU A 50 6.08 -6.48 -6.89
CA LEU A 50 5.35 -5.40 -6.22
C LEU A 50 5.67 -5.38 -4.72
N LYS A 51 5.59 -6.54 -4.04
CA LYS A 51 5.87 -6.65 -2.61
C LYS A 51 7.27 -6.13 -2.28
N TYR A 52 8.26 -6.60 -3.03
CA TYR A 52 9.66 -6.27 -2.80
C TYR A 52 9.95 -4.79 -3.05
N LEU A 53 9.57 -4.26 -4.21
CA LEU A 53 9.87 -2.88 -4.59
C LEU A 53 9.12 -1.87 -3.71
N LEU A 54 7.86 -2.14 -3.39
CA LEU A 54 7.09 -1.26 -2.52
C LEU A 54 7.68 -1.22 -1.10
N HIS A 55 8.14 -2.37 -0.59
CA HIS A 55 8.83 -2.44 0.71
C HIS A 55 10.13 -1.64 0.70
N GLU A 56 10.96 -1.79 -0.34
CA GLU A 56 12.19 -1.02 -0.51
C GLU A 56 11.93 0.50 -0.53
N VAL A 57 10.92 0.93 -1.28
CA VAL A 57 10.51 2.35 -1.34
C VAL A 57 10.10 2.85 0.04
N VAL A 58 9.22 2.13 0.74
CA VAL A 58 8.74 2.53 2.08
C VAL A 58 9.87 2.53 3.10
N TYR A 59 10.79 1.56 3.04
CA TYR A 59 11.99 1.54 3.88
C TYR A 59 12.85 2.79 3.67
N ASN A 60 13.13 3.14 2.42
CA ASN A 60 13.91 4.32 2.06
C ASN A 60 13.22 5.62 2.49
N LEU A 61 11.88 5.71 2.36
CA LEU A 61 11.12 6.86 2.82
C LEU A 61 11.22 7.05 4.33
N ILE A 62 11.16 5.97 5.11
CA ILE A 62 11.29 6.04 6.57
C ILE A 62 12.70 6.47 6.99
N GLN A 63 13.74 5.95 6.34
CA GLN A 63 15.14 6.24 6.68
C GLN A 63 15.59 7.64 6.24
N GLU A 64 15.34 7.98 4.98
CA GLU A 64 16.00 9.11 4.31
C GLU A 64 15.05 10.28 4.02
N LYS A 65 13.74 10.02 3.98
CA LYS A 65 12.75 10.99 3.49
C LYS A 65 11.49 11.06 4.36
N PHE A 66 11.68 11.22 5.66
CA PHE A 66 10.60 11.12 6.64
C PHE A 66 9.40 12.06 6.38
N ALA A 67 9.63 13.24 5.81
CA ALA A 67 8.55 14.15 5.42
C ALA A 67 7.69 13.58 4.26
N GLU A 68 8.31 12.97 3.25
CA GLU A 68 7.61 12.30 2.15
C GLU A 68 6.87 11.06 2.66
N TYR A 69 7.46 10.32 3.60
CA TYR A 69 6.79 9.23 4.30
C TYR A 69 5.49 9.68 4.99
N LEU A 70 5.53 10.76 5.78
CA LEU A 70 4.32 11.28 6.44
C LEU A 70 3.27 11.75 5.42
N ASN A 71 3.70 12.38 4.34
CA ASN A 71 2.81 12.81 3.27
C ASN A 71 2.13 11.62 2.57
N LEU A 72 2.88 10.55 2.30
CA LEU A 72 2.35 9.31 1.74
C LEU A 72 1.28 8.69 2.65
N LEU A 73 1.56 8.57 3.95
CA LEU A 73 0.58 8.02 4.90
C LEU A 73 -0.72 8.83 4.90
N TYR A 74 -0.62 10.17 4.83
CA TYR A 74 -1.77 11.05 4.79
C TYR A 74 -2.62 10.85 3.52
N ILE A 75 -1.98 10.80 2.35
CA ILE A 75 -2.68 10.63 1.05
C ILE A 75 -3.30 9.25 0.90
N VAL A 76 -2.58 8.21 1.34
CA VAL A 76 -3.07 6.83 1.37
C VAL A 76 -4.20 6.66 2.41
N ASP A 77 -4.35 7.63 3.33
CA ASP A 77 -5.24 7.59 4.49
C ASP A 77 -4.85 6.47 5.47
N VAL A 78 -3.56 6.17 5.69
CA VAL A 78 -3.19 5.17 6.70
C VAL A 78 -3.50 5.68 8.11
N SER A 79 -4.14 4.85 8.94
CA SER A 79 -4.50 5.23 10.31
C SER A 79 -3.26 5.51 11.16
N GLU A 80 -3.14 6.74 11.64
CA GLU A 80 -2.07 7.15 12.56
C GLU A 80 -2.01 6.27 13.83
N ALA A 81 -3.18 5.89 14.36
CA ALA A 81 -3.27 5.00 15.52
C ALA A 81 -2.64 3.61 15.24
N LYS A 82 -2.83 3.08 14.03
CA LYS A 82 -2.19 1.81 13.63
C LYS A 82 -0.67 1.98 13.51
N ILE A 83 -0.20 3.09 12.92
CA ILE A 83 1.23 3.38 12.78
C ILE A 83 1.90 3.51 14.16
N LYS A 84 1.30 4.26 15.09
CA LYS A 84 1.82 4.44 16.45
C LYS A 84 1.84 3.16 17.29
N ALA A 85 1.06 2.15 16.92
CA ALA A 85 1.03 0.86 17.61
C ALA A 85 2.12 -0.11 17.12
N LEU A 86 2.83 0.22 16.04
CA LEU A 86 3.93 -0.61 15.53
C LEU A 86 5.21 -0.39 16.35
N ASP A 87 6.02 -1.43 16.41
CA ASP A 87 7.35 -1.37 17.01
C ASP A 87 8.33 -0.70 16.04
N GLY A 88 8.86 0.46 16.43
CA GLY A 88 9.81 1.23 15.62
C GLY A 88 11.28 0.90 15.88
N SER A 89 11.60 -0.08 16.72
CA SER A 89 12.99 -0.43 17.08
C SER A 89 13.78 -1.09 15.94
N ASP A 90 13.08 -1.75 15.02
CA ASP A 90 13.64 -2.36 13.80
C ASP A 90 12.95 -1.74 12.57
N THR A 91 13.66 -0.88 11.86
CA THR A 91 13.09 -0.18 10.70
C THR A 91 12.78 -1.11 9.52
N LEU A 92 13.51 -2.22 9.36
CA LEU A 92 13.23 -3.19 8.29
C LEU A 92 11.88 -3.85 8.54
N LYS A 93 11.63 -4.27 9.78
CA LYS A 93 10.34 -4.84 10.19
C LYS A 93 9.22 -3.81 10.18
N LEU A 94 9.48 -2.59 10.66
CA LEU A 94 8.51 -1.49 10.63
C LEU A 94 8.06 -1.21 9.19
N SER A 95 9.01 -1.04 8.27
CA SER A 95 8.70 -0.75 6.87
C SER A 95 7.89 -1.87 6.20
N GLU A 96 8.14 -3.14 6.53
CA GLU A 96 7.33 -4.26 6.03
C GLU A 96 5.87 -4.14 6.50
N GLN A 97 5.67 -3.87 7.80
CA GLN A 97 4.34 -3.72 8.39
C GLN A 97 3.59 -2.51 7.81
N VAL A 98 4.28 -1.39 7.64
CA VAL A 98 3.69 -0.18 7.05
C VAL A 98 3.36 -0.37 5.57
N THR A 99 4.22 -1.06 4.81
CA THR A 99 3.95 -1.43 3.42
C THR A 99 2.64 -2.21 3.30
N PHE A 100 2.42 -3.18 4.20
CA PHE A 100 1.16 -3.91 4.21
C PHE A 100 -0.05 -3.03 4.56
N LEU A 101 0.09 -2.10 5.51
CA LEU A 101 -0.99 -1.16 5.84
C LEU A 101 -1.35 -0.24 4.67
N ILE A 102 -0.36 0.22 3.90
CA ILE A 102 -0.56 1.00 2.68
C ILE A 102 -1.34 0.18 1.65
N LEU A 103 -0.85 -1.03 1.32
CA LEU A 103 -1.53 -1.93 0.38
C LEU A 103 -2.97 -2.25 0.81
N GLN A 104 -3.18 -2.51 2.10
CA GLN A 104 -4.52 -2.79 2.64
C GLN A 104 -5.47 -1.60 2.47
N ARG A 105 -4.98 -0.35 2.54
CA ARG A 105 -5.79 0.85 2.29
C ARG A 105 -6.05 1.07 0.80
N GLU A 106 -5.05 0.89 -0.06
CA GLU A 106 -5.25 1.00 -1.51
C GLU A 106 -6.23 -0.07 -2.02
N TRP A 107 -6.12 -1.30 -1.53
CA TRP A 107 -7.10 -2.35 -1.80
C TRP A 107 -8.51 -1.95 -1.36
N GLN A 108 -8.69 -1.39 -0.17
CA GLN A 108 -10.00 -0.91 0.29
C GLN A 108 -10.59 0.09 -0.68
N LYS A 109 -9.80 1.09 -1.13
CA LYS A 109 -10.27 2.10 -2.09
C LYS A 109 -10.74 1.46 -3.39
N VAL A 110 -9.97 0.52 -3.95
CA VAL A 110 -10.35 -0.19 -5.18
C VAL A 110 -11.60 -1.03 -4.98
N TRP A 111 -11.65 -1.81 -3.91
CA TRP A 111 -12.79 -2.67 -3.60
C TRP A 111 -14.08 -1.86 -3.40
N PHE A 112 -14.03 -0.77 -2.63
CA PHE A 112 -15.19 0.11 -2.43
C PHE A 112 -15.66 0.76 -3.73
N LYS A 113 -14.73 1.26 -4.57
CA LYS A 113 -15.06 1.82 -5.89
C LYS A 113 -15.74 0.82 -6.82
N GLN A 114 -15.45 -0.48 -6.70
CA GLN A 114 -16.08 -1.52 -7.51
C GLN A 114 -17.50 -1.89 -7.01
N HIS A 115 -17.77 -1.77 -5.70
CA HIS A 115 -18.99 -2.30 -5.09
C HIS A 115 -20.03 -1.24 -4.70
N PHE A 116 -19.64 0.04 -4.59
CA PHE A 116 -20.51 1.11 -4.05
C PHE A 116 -20.48 2.39 -4.90
N ARG A 117 -19.99 2.32 -6.13
CA ARG A 117 -19.99 3.46 -7.04
C ARG A 117 -21.18 3.30 -7.99
N ASP A 118 -22.26 4.02 -7.68
CA ASP A 118 -23.34 4.34 -8.61
C ASP A 118 -22.85 5.38 -9.65
#